data_AF-A0A8W8I9F1-F1
#
_entry.id   AF-A0A8W8I9F1-F1
#
_cell.length_a   1.000
_cell.length_b   1.000
_cell.length_c   1.000
_cell.angle_alpha   90.00
_cell.angle_beta   90.00
_cell.angle_gamma   90.00
#
_symmetry.space_group_name_H-M   'P 1'
#
loop_
_entity.id
_entity.type
_entity.pdbx_description
1 polymer ?
#
loop_
_entity_poly.entity_id
_entity_poly.type
_entity_poly.pdbx_seq_one_letter_code
_entity_poly.pdbx_strand_id
1 'polypeptide(L)'
;FHPRNRGFDFYYGHILTNMKDWSNEGDRVLTSQRPNMFYQMATVFFVGITTLIFLKKVGLIGWGLCVFLFVLMSTPMAYIMFAFNNMAWLNGLLYRDFELVEQPIHLETLSYRYTQESIRFLRDRERDNNPFLLVVSWDHVHTALKTLKKFRGKSKHDRYGDAIEEMDSGIGDVMNALDQFGFGRNTMIYFTSDNGAHLEETGMKGQSDGGSNLPFRGGKGHPTVDGGIRVPTVIRFPGIIPRGKVIDEPTQQLDMFTTITKLIGGKIPSDRVIDGKDMLPLLQFKESKSPHKFMYHYCGEHLQATRYRPPQGSSVWKLVTELPNYKPGEDKCYGLACICSNTIKYDPPLLFDITADPGERNPVSYKNNKHLQDIVNKISAATAEHKKSVGTPESRMTFFKLLWRPWFQPCCNFPSCTCSDPVYKDFVDE
;
A
#
# COMPACT_ATOMS: atom_id res chain seq x y z
N PHE A 1 8.47 -13.31 -3.53
CA PHE A 1 9.37 -12.17 -3.29
C PHE A 1 9.73 -12.11 -1.81
N HIS A 2 10.26 -13.21 -1.26
CA HIS A 2 10.50 -13.32 0.18
C HIS A 2 11.69 -12.43 0.62
N PRO A 3 11.60 -11.63 1.71
CA PRO A 3 12.70 -10.74 2.13
C PRO A 3 14.03 -11.44 2.37
N ARG A 4 14.02 -12.67 2.92
CA ARG A 4 15.23 -13.50 3.05
C ARG A 4 15.93 -13.83 1.72
N ASN A 5 15.21 -13.81 0.59
CA ASN A 5 15.80 -13.98 -0.74
C ASN A 5 16.28 -12.65 -1.35
N ARG A 6 16.21 -11.55 -0.60
CA ARG A 6 16.51 -10.18 -1.02
C ARG A 6 17.53 -9.49 -0.11
N GLY A 7 18.31 -10.28 0.63
CA GLY A 7 19.43 -9.78 1.45
C GLY A 7 19.06 -9.40 2.89
N PHE A 8 17.84 -9.69 3.36
CA PHE A 8 17.52 -9.57 4.78
C PHE A 8 18.00 -10.82 5.53
N ASP A 9 18.71 -10.63 6.63
CA ASP A 9 19.20 -11.71 7.51
C ASP A 9 18.11 -12.29 8.42
N PHE A 10 17.01 -11.57 8.58
CA PHE A 10 15.87 -11.94 9.42
C PHE A 10 14.57 -11.44 8.78
N TYR A 11 13.49 -12.21 8.94
CA TYR A 11 12.14 -11.77 8.58
C TYR A 11 11.13 -12.25 9.61
N TYR A 12 10.22 -11.36 10.01
CA TYR A 12 9.02 -11.73 10.75
C TYR A 12 7.85 -10.92 10.19
N GLY A 13 6.82 -11.60 9.71
CA GLY A 13 5.66 -10.91 9.13
C GLY A 13 4.90 -11.76 8.12
N HIS A 14 3.90 -11.13 7.51
CA HIS A 14 3.07 -11.75 6.50
C HIS A 14 3.40 -11.23 5.10
N ILE A 15 3.07 -12.03 4.07
CA ILE A 15 3.39 -11.73 2.66
C ILE A 15 2.18 -11.24 1.84
N LEU A 16 0.98 -11.24 2.44
CA LEU A 16 -0.27 -10.77 1.82
C LEU A 16 -0.84 -9.63 2.65
N THR A 17 -1.44 -8.61 2.01
CA THR A 17 -1.76 -7.33 2.67
C THR A 17 -3.25 -7.06 2.85
N ASN A 18 -4.15 -7.85 2.23
CA ASN A 18 -5.60 -7.66 2.35
C ASN A 18 -6.13 -8.23 3.67
N MET A 19 -5.78 -7.59 4.78
CA MET A 19 -6.08 -8.15 6.10
C MET A 19 -7.58 -8.20 6.43
N LYS A 20 -8.38 -7.43 5.72
CA LYS A 20 -9.84 -7.52 5.79
C LYS A 20 -10.34 -8.91 5.37
N ASP A 21 -9.70 -9.57 4.39
CA ASP A 21 -10.10 -10.89 3.86
C ASP A 21 -9.88 -12.05 4.83
N TRP A 22 -8.93 -11.91 5.76
CA TRP A 22 -8.64 -12.91 6.79
C TRP A 22 -9.16 -12.51 8.18
N SER A 23 -9.82 -11.35 8.30
CA SER A 23 -10.47 -10.92 9.52
C SER A 23 -11.84 -11.61 9.66
N ASN A 24 -12.25 -11.92 10.89
CA ASN A 24 -13.56 -12.52 11.15
C ASN A 24 -14.71 -11.50 11.13
N GLU A 25 -14.49 -10.27 10.64
CA GLU A 25 -15.41 -9.14 10.73
C GLU A 25 -16.37 -8.99 9.53
N GLY A 26 -16.71 -10.10 8.87
CA GLY A 26 -17.85 -10.18 7.94
C GLY A 26 -17.63 -9.57 6.55
N ASP A 27 -17.02 -8.39 6.44
CA ASP A 27 -16.74 -7.75 5.15
C ASP A 27 -15.38 -8.17 4.61
N ARG A 28 -15.37 -8.71 3.39
CA ARG A 28 -14.16 -9.03 2.61
C ARG A 28 -13.97 -8.00 1.50
N VAL A 29 -12.73 -7.79 1.06
CA VAL A 29 -12.39 -6.85 -0.02
C VAL A 29 -13.24 -7.14 -1.26
N LEU A 30 -13.36 -8.42 -1.64
CA LEU A 30 -14.11 -8.77 -2.85
C LEU A 30 -15.63 -8.61 -2.67
N THR A 31 -16.19 -8.93 -1.50
CA THR A 31 -17.62 -8.73 -1.26
C THR A 31 -17.97 -7.26 -1.20
N SER A 32 -17.05 -6.39 -0.72
CA SER A 32 -17.20 -4.94 -0.81
C SER A 32 -17.13 -4.43 -2.25
N GLN A 33 -16.30 -5.01 -3.12
CA GLN A 33 -16.21 -4.62 -4.53
C GLN A 33 -17.34 -5.16 -5.40
N ARG A 34 -17.86 -6.35 -5.09
CA ARG A 34 -18.93 -7.02 -5.83
C ARG A 34 -19.96 -7.61 -4.85
N PRO A 35 -20.82 -6.76 -4.25
CA PRO A 35 -21.78 -7.20 -3.23
C PRO A 35 -22.75 -8.27 -3.75
N ASN A 36 -23.08 -8.22 -5.05
CA ASN A 36 -24.00 -9.18 -5.68
C ASN A 36 -23.31 -10.39 -6.30
N MET A 37 -22.00 -10.59 -6.09
CA MET A 37 -21.25 -11.66 -6.76
C MET A 37 -21.84 -13.04 -6.49
N PHE A 38 -22.12 -13.37 -5.22
CA PHE A 38 -22.69 -14.68 -4.88
C PHE A 38 -24.10 -14.87 -5.44
N TYR A 39 -24.92 -13.83 -5.47
CA TYR A 39 -26.25 -13.87 -6.08
C TYR A 39 -26.18 -14.10 -7.60
N GLN A 40 -25.27 -13.38 -8.28
CA GLN A 40 -25.02 -13.56 -9.71
C GLN A 40 -24.51 -14.96 -10.02
N MET A 41 -23.55 -15.46 -9.22
CA MET A 41 -23.01 -16.81 -9.33
C MET A 41 -24.11 -17.87 -9.14
N ALA A 42 -24.95 -17.73 -8.10
CA ALA A 42 -26.07 -18.61 -7.88
C ALA A 42 -27.08 -18.56 -9.03
N THR A 43 -27.40 -17.37 -9.55
CA THR A 43 -28.32 -17.20 -10.68
C THR A 43 -27.80 -17.89 -11.94
N VAL A 44 -26.52 -17.67 -12.30
CA VAL A 44 -25.89 -18.34 -13.44
C VAL A 44 -25.92 -19.86 -13.28
N PHE A 45 -25.66 -20.36 -12.07
CA PHE A 45 -25.71 -21.78 -11.76
C PHE A 45 -27.12 -22.37 -11.92
N PHE A 46 -28.15 -21.73 -11.35
CA PHE A 46 -29.55 -22.16 -11.48
C PHE A 46 -30.06 -22.11 -12.92
N VAL A 47 -29.74 -21.04 -13.66
CA VAL A 47 -30.09 -20.93 -15.09
C VAL A 47 -29.42 -22.05 -15.90
N GLY A 48 -28.15 -22.35 -15.64
CA GLY A 48 -27.47 -23.44 -16.32
C GLY A 48 -28.05 -24.81 -15.98
N ILE A 49 -28.36 -25.10 -14.71
CA ILE A 49 -29.01 -26.37 -14.31
C ILE A 49 -30.37 -26.52 -14.98
N THR A 50 -31.22 -25.49 -14.91
CA THR A 50 -32.56 -25.53 -15.51
C THR A 50 -32.49 -25.71 -17.03
N THR A 51 -31.51 -25.09 -17.69
CA THR A 51 -31.25 -25.28 -19.11
C THR A 51 -30.81 -26.71 -19.42
N LEU A 52 -29.89 -27.30 -18.63
CA LEU A 52 -29.48 -28.70 -18.80
C LEU A 52 -30.65 -29.67 -18.64
N ILE A 53 -31.51 -29.45 -17.63
CA ILE A 53 -32.72 -30.26 -17.41
C ILE A 53 -33.68 -30.13 -18.62
N PHE A 54 -33.88 -28.92 -19.13
CA PHE A 54 -34.72 -28.69 -20.30
C PHE A 54 -34.19 -29.37 -21.56
N LEU A 55 -32.91 -29.16 -21.90
CA LEU A 55 -32.27 -29.77 -23.06
C LEU A 55 -32.32 -31.30 -22.98
N LYS A 56 -32.16 -31.87 -21.78
CA LYS A 56 -32.31 -33.31 -21.54
C LYS A 56 -33.73 -33.80 -21.78
N LYS A 57 -34.75 -33.04 -21.32
CA LYS A 57 -36.17 -33.38 -21.48
C LYS A 57 -36.62 -33.32 -22.94
N VAL A 58 -36.10 -32.37 -23.72
CA VAL A 58 -36.41 -32.23 -25.15
C VAL A 58 -35.59 -33.21 -26.02
N GLY A 59 -34.68 -33.98 -25.42
CA GLY A 59 -33.91 -35.01 -26.12
C GLY A 59 -32.72 -34.49 -26.94
N LEU A 60 -32.34 -33.22 -26.76
CA LEU A 60 -31.23 -32.59 -27.49
C LEU A 60 -29.85 -33.05 -26.98
N ILE A 61 -29.78 -33.52 -25.72
CA ILE A 61 -28.53 -33.99 -25.11
C ILE A 61 -28.74 -35.31 -24.32
N GLY A 62 -27.69 -36.12 -24.24
CA GLY A 62 -27.64 -37.35 -23.45
C GLY A 62 -27.31 -37.11 -21.97
N TRP A 63 -27.53 -38.14 -21.14
CA TRP A 63 -27.20 -38.08 -19.70
C TRP A 63 -25.71 -37.86 -19.44
N GLY A 64 -24.82 -38.49 -20.22
CA GLY A 64 -23.37 -38.30 -20.09
C GLY A 64 -22.95 -36.84 -20.28
N LEU A 65 -23.51 -36.16 -21.29
CA LEU A 65 -23.23 -34.75 -21.55
C LEU A 65 -23.82 -33.85 -20.46
N CYS A 66 -25.00 -34.18 -19.92
CA CYS A 66 -25.59 -33.45 -18.78
C CYS A 66 -24.69 -33.50 -17.54
N VAL A 67 -24.22 -34.70 -17.19
CA VAL A 67 -23.33 -34.91 -16.03
C VAL A 67 -22.01 -34.18 -16.26
N PHE A 68 -21.42 -34.30 -17.45
CA PHE A 68 -20.18 -33.60 -17.79
C PHE A 68 -20.32 -32.08 -17.63
N LEU A 69 -21.35 -31.47 -18.21
CA LEU A 69 -21.58 -30.03 -18.11
C LEU A 69 -21.91 -29.58 -16.68
N PHE A 70 -22.66 -30.38 -15.93
CA PHE A 70 -22.94 -30.12 -14.52
C PHE A 70 -21.65 -30.10 -13.69
N VAL A 71 -20.76 -31.09 -13.87
CA VAL A 71 -19.47 -31.14 -13.17
C VAL A 71 -18.58 -29.96 -13.59
N LEU A 72 -18.53 -29.64 -14.88
CA LEU A 72 -17.77 -28.52 -15.43
C LEU A 72 -18.21 -27.17 -14.85
N MET A 73 -19.52 -27.00 -14.58
CA MET A 73 -20.06 -25.80 -13.94
C MET A 73 -19.89 -25.80 -12.41
N SER A 74 -20.10 -26.95 -11.76
CA SER A 74 -20.10 -27.07 -10.29
C SER A 74 -18.70 -26.99 -9.70
N THR A 75 -17.69 -27.51 -10.42
CA THR A 75 -16.31 -27.57 -9.91
C THR A 75 -15.70 -26.18 -9.72
N PRO A 76 -15.75 -25.24 -10.69
CA PRO A 76 -15.29 -23.86 -10.49
C PRO A 76 -16.08 -23.13 -9.40
N MET A 77 -17.39 -23.35 -9.32
CA MET A 77 -18.24 -22.77 -8.28
C MET A 77 -17.80 -23.21 -6.88
N ALA A 78 -17.68 -24.53 -6.68
CA ALA A 78 -17.23 -25.10 -5.41
C ALA A 78 -15.82 -24.65 -5.04
N TYR A 79 -14.90 -24.60 -6.02
CA TYR A 79 -13.55 -24.09 -5.84
C TYR A 79 -13.55 -22.64 -5.36
N ILE A 80 -14.32 -21.78 -6.02
CA ILE A 80 -14.46 -20.37 -5.65
C ILE A 80 -15.06 -20.25 -4.24
N MET A 81 -16.19 -20.91 -3.96
CA MET A 81 -16.82 -20.89 -2.65
C MET A 81 -15.89 -21.38 -1.53
N PHE A 82 -15.14 -22.45 -1.78
CA PHE A 82 -14.14 -22.95 -0.84
C PHE A 82 -13.05 -21.90 -0.58
N ALA A 83 -12.46 -21.33 -1.63
CA ALA A 83 -11.42 -20.32 -1.50
C ALA A 83 -11.92 -19.10 -0.71
N PHE A 84 -13.13 -18.62 -1.00
CA PHE A 84 -13.74 -17.52 -0.27
C PHE A 84 -13.94 -17.87 1.20
N ASN A 85 -14.65 -18.97 1.50
CA ASN A 85 -14.99 -19.32 2.87
C ASN A 85 -13.77 -19.58 3.76
N ASN A 86 -12.63 -19.94 3.16
CA ASN A 86 -11.39 -20.27 3.87
C ASN A 86 -10.27 -19.24 3.69
N MET A 87 -10.57 -18.00 3.27
CA MET A 87 -9.52 -16.97 3.05
C MET A 87 -8.66 -16.69 4.28
N ALA A 88 -9.22 -16.77 5.49
CA ALA A 88 -8.43 -16.61 6.71
C ALA A 88 -7.33 -17.66 6.84
N TRP A 89 -7.62 -18.92 6.52
CA TRP A 89 -6.63 -19.99 6.52
C TRP A 89 -5.69 -19.93 5.31
N LEU A 90 -6.22 -19.62 4.13
CA LEU A 90 -5.42 -19.61 2.91
C LEU A 90 -4.46 -18.43 2.86
N ASN A 91 -4.90 -17.26 3.30
CA ASN A 91 -4.11 -16.05 3.20
C ASN A 91 -3.43 -15.70 4.52
N GLY A 92 -4.03 -16.00 5.68
CA GLY A 92 -3.54 -15.64 7.01
C GLY A 92 -2.29 -16.41 7.40
N LEU A 93 -1.15 -16.05 6.81
CA LEU A 93 0.13 -16.74 6.95
C LEU A 93 1.17 -15.80 7.57
N LEU A 94 1.68 -16.15 8.75
CA LEU A 94 2.78 -15.45 9.40
C LEU A 94 4.06 -16.26 9.32
N TYR A 95 5.13 -15.64 8.86
CA TYR A 95 6.42 -16.28 8.70
C TYR A 95 7.42 -15.75 9.72
N ARG A 96 8.28 -16.66 10.17
CA ARG A 96 9.59 -16.35 10.75
C ARG A 96 10.63 -16.93 9.82
N ASP A 97 11.42 -16.06 9.22
CA ASP A 97 12.31 -16.41 8.13
C ASP A 97 11.53 -17.17 7.04
N PHE A 98 11.92 -18.40 6.70
CA PHE A 98 11.19 -19.21 5.72
C PHE A 98 10.10 -20.09 6.34
N GLU A 99 10.01 -20.14 7.65
CA GLU A 99 9.11 -21.04 8.36
C GLU A 99 7.75 -20.36 8.58
N LEU A 100 6.68 -21.07 8.22
CA LEU A 100 5.31 -20.67 8.54
C LEU A 100 5.05 -20.99 10.02
N VAL A 101 4.97 -19.94 10.85
CA VAL A 101 4.86 -20.08 12.30
C VAL A 101 3.44 -19.91 12.84
N GLU A 102 2.56 -19.25 12.09
CA GLU A 102 1.17 -19.07 12.50
C GLU A 102 0.21 -19.06 11.30
N GLN A 103 -0.87 -19.82 11.44
CA GLN A 103 -1.96 -19.95 10.46
C GLN A 103 -3.24 -20.38 11.20
N PRO A 104 -4.35 -19.61 11.14
CA PRO A 104 -4.43 -18.24 10.65
C PRO A 104 -3.73 -17.25 11.61
N ILE A 105 -3.40 -16.05 11.13
CA ILE A 105 -2.76 -14.98 11.94
C ILE A 105 -3.71 -14.45 13.03
N HIS A 106 -3.19 -14.23 14.24
CA HIS A 106 -3.84 -13.49 15.32
C HIS A 106 -3.59 -11.97 15.18
N LEU A 107 -4.42 -11.30 14.38
CA LEU A 107 -4.24 -9.88 14.03
C LEU A 107 -4.20 -8.93 15.23
N GLU A 108 -4.94 -9.24 16.30
CA GLU A 108 -5.08 -8.37 17.48
C GLU A 108 -3.76 -8.13 18.21
N THR A 109 -2.79 -9.03 18.04
CA THR A 109 -1.48 -8.96 18.69
C THR A 109 -0.35 -8.63 17.72
N LEU A 110 -0.64 -8.48 16.42
CA LEU A 110 0.38 -8.43 15.37
C LEU A 110 1.28 -7.20 15.48
N SER A 111 0.70 -6.01 15.66
CA SER A 111 1.43 -4.76 15.87
C SER A 111 2.35 -4.88 17.10
N TYR A 112 1.82 -5.34 18.23
CA TYR A 112 2.64 -5.61 19.43
C TYR A 112 3.81 -6.58 19.16
N ARG A 113 3.59 -7.66 18.42
CA ARG A 113 4.65 -8.61 18.07
C ARG A 113 5.72 -7.96 17.19
N TYR A 114 5.34 -7.10 16.23
CA TYR A 114 6.32 -6.30 15.47
C TYR A 114 7.17 -5.38 16.35
N THR A 115 6.56 -4.76 17.37
CA THR A 115 7.30 -4.01 18.40
C THR A 115 8.31 -4.91 19.11
N GLN A 116 7.88 -6.07 19.61
CA GLN A 116 8.74 -6.97 20.39
C GLN A 116 9.88 -7.57 19.55
N GLU A 117 9.62 -7.99 18.31
CA GLU A 117 10.67 -8.47 17.40
C GLU A 117 11.67 -7.36 17.06
N SER A 118 11.21 -6.11 16.91
CA SER A 118 12.09 -4.95 16.69
C SER A 118 13.01 -4.71 17.89
N ILE A 119 12.47 -4.73 19.11
CA ILE A 119 13.25 -4.57 20.35
C ILE A 119 14.24 -5.73 20.51
N ARG A 120 13.80 -6.96 20.24
CA ARG A 120 14.67 -8.14 20.26
C ARG A 120 15.82 -8.01 19.27
N PHE A 121 15.53 -7.59 18.03
CA PHE A 121 16.55 -7.35 17.02
C PHE A 121 17.58 -6.31 17.49
N LEU A 122 17.12 -5.19 18.06
CA LEU A 122 18.03 -4.16 18.57
C LEU A 122 18.91 -4.67 19.72
N ARG A 123 18.35 -5.47 20.64
CA ARG A 123 19.12 -6.12 21.71
C ARG A 123 20.17 -7.08 21.16
N ASP A 124 19.86 -7.82 20.11
CA ASP A 124 20.84 -8.72 19.47
C ASP A 124 21.96 -7.92 18.78
N ARG A 125 21.63 -6.76 18.19
CA ARG A 125 22.61 -5.83 17.60
C ARG A 125 23.50 -5.14 18.65
N GLU A 126 22.99 -4.87 19.84
CA GLU A 126 23.79 -4.35 20.96
C GLU A 126 24.91 -5.33 21.32
N ARG A 127 24.64 -6.63 21.25
CA ARG A 127 25.59 -7.69 21.62
C ARG A 127 26.68 -7.93 20.58
N ASP A 128 26.36 -7.83 19.30
CA ASP A 128 27.31 -8.11 18.21
C ASP A 128 27.97 -6.86 17.61
N ASN A 129 27.45 -5.67 17.94
CA ASN A 129 27.94 -4.36 17.49
C ASN A 129 28.01 -4.21 15.95
N ASN A 130 27.19 -4.96 15.22
CA ASN A 130 27.11 -4.85 13.76
C ASN A 130 26.21 -3.68 13.34
N PRO A 131 26.55 -2.95 12.25
CA PRO A 131 25.63 -2.00 11.64
C PRO A 131 24.38 -2.73 11.17
N PHE A 132 23.22 -2.08 11.29
CA PHE A 132 21.94 -2.73 11.01
C PHE A 132 21.05 -1.90 10.08
N LEU A 133 20.18 -2.62 9.37
CA LEU A 133 19.00 -2.09 8.71
C LEU A 133 17.78 -2.78 9.32
N LEU A 134 16.93 -2.01 10.00
CA LEU A 134 15.65 -2.48 10.50
C LEU A 134 14.54 -1.81 9.70
N VAL A 135 13.72 -2.64 9.03
CA VAL A 135 12.53 -2.18 8.31
C VAL A 135 11.31 -2.76 9.02
N VAL A 136 10.59 -1.89 9.74
CA VAL A 136 9.32 -2.26 10.38
C VAL A 136 8.18 -1.77 9.50
N SER A 137 7.56 -2.69 8.77
CA SER A 137 6.36 -2.42 7.99
C SER A 137 5.15 -2.76 8.83
N TRP A 138 4.69 -1.80 9.62
CA TRP A 138 3.49 -1.95 10.45
C TRP A 138 2.29 -2.36 9.59
N ASP A 139 1.47 -3.26 10.14
CA ASP A 139 0.18 -3.62 9.55
C ASP A 139 -0.82 -2.47 9.71
N HIS A 140 -0.71 -1.76 10.83
CA HIS A 140 -1.41 -0.52 11.05
C HIS A 140 -0.97 0.56 10.05
N VAL A 141 -1.89 1.36 9.51
CA VAL A 141 -3.32 1.44 9.81
C VAL A 141 -4.19 0.91 8.68
N HIS A 142 -3.74 -0.16 8.01
CA HIS A 142 -4.56 -0.84 7.03
C HIS A 142 -5.71 -1.60 7.73
N THR A 143 -6.90 -1.65 7.11
CA THR A 143 -8.01 -2.47 7.63
C THR A 143 -7.60 -3.94 7.70
N ALA A 144 -7.97 -4.69 8.74
CA ALA A 144 -9.17 -4.55 9.56
C ALA A 144 -9.08 -3.77 10.90
N LEU A 145 -7.99 -3.03 11.19
CA LEU A 145 -7.88 -2.20 12.41
C LEU A 145 -8.13 -2.98 13.71
N LYS A 146 -7.52 -4.16 13.82
CA LYS A 146 -7.56 -4.97 15.04
C LYS A 146 -6.46 -4.49 15.98
N THR A 147 -6.82 -4.18 17.22
CA THR A 147 -5.90 -3.65 18.23
C THR A 147 -5.97 -4.46 19.51
N LEU A 148 -4.94 -4.31 20.36
CA LEU A 148 -4.98 -4.81 21.73
C LEU A 148 -6.12 -4.15 22.52
N LYS A 149 -6.70 -4.90 23.46
CA LYS A 149 -7.84 -4.45 24.28
C LYS A 149 -7.63 -3.08 24.93
N LYS A 150 -6.41 -2.77 25.37
CA LYS A 150 -6.08 -1.50 26.05
C LYS A 150 -6.27 -0.25 25.17
N PHE A 151 -6.22 -0.38 23.85
CA PHE A 151 -6.40 0.74 22.91
C PHE A 151 -7.85 0.89 22.43
N ARG A 152 -8.70 -0.13 22.56
CA ARG A 152 -10.05 -0.13 21.99
C ARG A 152 -10.93 0.95 22.61
N GLY A 153 -11.52 1.80 21.76
CA GLY A 153 -12.44 2.87 22.13
C GLY A 153 -11.79 4.01 22.91
N LYS A 154 -10.49 4.25 22.71
CA LYS A 154 -9.75 5.31 23.42
C LYS A 154 -9.53 6.55 22.56
N SER A 155 -9.36 6.37 21.25
CA SER A 155 -9.07 7.48 20.36
C SER A 155 -10.33 8.24 19.96
N LYS A 156 -10.13 9.46 19.43
CA LYS A 156 -11.20 10.29 18.86
C LYS A 156 -11.69 9.84 17.48
N HIS A 157 -10.90 9.03 16.76
CA HIS A 157 -11.23 8.59 15.40
C HIS A 157 -11.57 7.09 15.39
N ASP A 158 -12.33 6.67 16.41
CA ASP A 158 -12.77 5.29 16.63
C ASP A 158 -11.61 4.29 16.44
N ARG A 159 -11.89 3.16 15.77
CA ARG A 159 -10.95 2.07 15.54
C ARG A 159 -9.73 2.49 14.74
N TYR A 160 -9.89 3.43 13.81
CA TYR A 160 -8.77 3.91 12.99
C TYR A 160 -7.76 4.64 13.85
N GLY A 161 -8.23 5.54 14.73
CA GLY A 161 -7.35 6.21 15.66
C GLY A 161 -6.83 5.29 16.77
N ASP A 162 -7.60 4.27 17.20
CA ASP A 162 -7.09 3.27 18.16
C ASP A 162 -5.86 2.53 17.56
N ALA A 163 -5.91 2.18 16.27
CA ALA A 163 -4.79 1.56 15.56
C ALA A 163 -3.60 2.54 15.37
N ILE A 164 -3.86 3.83 15.16
CA ILE A 164 -2.80 4.86 15.17
C ILE A 164 -2.13 4.91 16.55
N GLU A 165 -2.90 4.99 17.63
CA GLU A 165 -2.37 5.11 18.99
C GLU A 165 -1.57 3.85 19.39
N GLU A 166 -2.00 2.66 18.96
CA GLU A 166 -1.22 1.44 19.14
C GLU A 166 0.12 1.46 18.38
N MET A 167 0.09 1.85 17.10
CA MET A 167 1.31 1.98 16.29
C MET A 167 2.26 3.02 16.87
N ASP A 168 1.74 4.19 17.28
CA ASP A 168 2.53 5.27 17.89
C ASP A 168 3.18 4.81 19.20
N SER A 169 2.43 4.10 20.06
CA SER A 169 2.99 3.48 21.27
C SER A 169 4.10 2.48 20.94
N GLY A 170 3.92 1.62 19.93
CA GLY A 170 4.94 0.66 19.50
C GLY A 170 6.20 1.33 18.94
N ILE A 171 6.04 2.41 18.16
CA ILE A 171 7.15 3.26 17.72
C ILE A 171 7.88 3.85 18.93
N GLY A 172 7.14 4.36 19.92
CA GLY A 172 7.71 4.88 21.17
C GLY A 172 8.57 3.85 21.90
N ASP A 173 8.12 2.60 22.00
CA ASP A 173 8.86 1.51 22.63
C ASP A 173 10.16 1.18 21.87
N VAL A 174 10.12 1.14 20.52
CA VAL A 174 11.32 0.93 19.69
C VAL A 174 12.30 2.11 19.83
N MET A 175 11.79 3.33 19.88
CA MET A 175 12.60 4.54 20.10
C MET A 175 13.30 4.51 21.46
N ASN A 176 12.58 4.11 22.52
CA ASN A 176 13.14 3.93 23.85
C ASN A 176 14.22 2.85 23.87
N ALA A 177 14.02 1.74 23.16
CA ALA A 177 15.03 0.68 23.04
C ALA A 177 16.29 1.16 22.31
N LEU A 178 16.16 1.95 21.24
CA LEU A 178 17.31 2.57 20.57
C LEU A 178 18.13 3.46 21.51
N ASP A 179 17.47 4.24 22.36
CA ASP A 179 18.15 5.10 23.32
C ASP A 179 18.77 4.27 24.47
N GLN A 180 18.06 3.25 24.97
CA GLN A 180 18.53 2.35 26.02
C GLN A 180 19.79 1.57 25.62
N PHE A 181 19.84 1.06 24.38
CA PHE A 181 20.97 0.30 23.86
C PHE A 181 22.07 1.20 23.24
N GLY A 182 21.97 2.54 23.39
CA GLY A 182 23.01 3.47 22.97
C GLY A 182 23.07 3.77 21.46
N PHE A 183 22.06 3.37 20.68
CA PHE A 183 22.00 3.60 19.23
C PHE A 183 21.46 4.98 18.83
N GLY A 184 20.77 5.69 19.73
CA GLY A 184 19.99 6.89 19.41
C GLY A 184 20.70 8.00 18.61
N ARG A 185 22.02 8.20 18.80
CA ARG A 185 22.79 9.24 18.07
C ARG A 185 23.25 8.78 16.68
N ASN A 186 23.55 7.50 16.52
CA ASN A 186 24.17 6.94 15.31
C ASN A 186 23.19 6.14 14.42
N THR A 187 21.88 6.33 14.61
CA THR A 187 20.84 5.68 13.81
C THR A 187 20.02 6.72 13.05
N MET A 188 19.88 6.51 11.75
CA MET A 188 18.91 7.22 10.94
C MET A 188 17.55 6.56 11.09
N ILE A 189 16.55 7.34 11.45
CA ILE A 189 15.17 6.91 11.62
C ILE A 189 14.35 7.60 10.54
N TYR A 190 13.62 6.81 9.75
CA TYR A 190 12.75 7.25 8.68
C TYR A 190 11.36 6.69 8.93
N PHE A 191 10.40 7.58 9.17
CA PHE A 191 8.99 7.25 9.32
C PHE A 191 8.21 7.81 8.15
N THR A 192 7.36 6.98 7.52
CA THR A 192 6.49 7.37 6.40
C THR A 192 5.26 6.47 6.33
N SER A 193 4.27 6.86 5.52
CA SER A 193 3.25 5.96 4.96
C SER A 193 3.61 5.55 3.54
N ASP A 194 3.08 4.42 3.04
CA ASP A 194 3.25 3.94 1.66
C ASP A 194 2.42 4.75 0.65
N ASN A 195 1.20 5.12 1.02
CA ASN A 195 0.31 6.02 0.27
C ASN A 195 -0.56 6.86 1.21
N GLY A 196 -1.37 7.75 0.64
CA GLY A 196 -2.37 8.51 1.37
C GLY A 196 -3.49 7.65 1.95
N ALA A 197 -4.29 8.22 2.85
CA ALA A 197 -5.36 7.53 3.55
C ALA A 197 -6.47 7.03 2.60
N HIS A 198 -7.10 5.92 2.98
CA HIS A 198 -8.18 5.29 2.22
C HIS A 198 -9.53 5.92 2.59
N LEU A 199 -10.03 6.85 1.77
CA LEU A 199 -11.20 7.67 2.13
C LEU A 199 -12.54 6.92 2.02
N GLU A 200 -12.64 5.98 1.10
CA GLU A 200 -13.84 5.16 0.84
C GLU A 200 -14.08 4.08 1.91
N GLU A 201 -13.09 3.82 2.76
CA GLU A 201 -13.15 2.72 3.71
C GLU A 201 -14.13 3.01 4.84
N THR A 202 -15.10 2.11 4.99
CA THR A 202 -16.13 2.19 6.00
C THR A 202 -16.24 0.86 6.74
N GLY A 203 -16.46 0.95 8.04
CA GLY A 203 -16.70 -0.21 8.88
C GLY A 203 -18.16 -0.65 8.87
N MET A 204 -18.45 -1.78 9.52
CA MET A 204 -19.78 -2.40 9.53
C MET A 204 -20.93 -1.52 10.05
N LYS A 205 -20.64 -0.51 10.88
CA LYS A 205 -21.67 0.42 11.39
C LYS A 205 -21.76 1.71 10.55
N GLY A 206 -21.08 1.76 9.41
CA GLY A 206 -21.01 2.93 8.53
C GLY A 206 -20.02 4.00 8.99
N GLN A 207 -19.28 3.77 10.07
CA GLN A 207 -18.22 4.69 10.52
C GLN A 207 -17.03 4.68 9.53
N SER A 208 -16.26 5.77 9.51
CA SER A 208 -15.02 5.83 8.72
C SER A 208 -13.96 4.94 9.37
N ASP A 209 -13.59 3.86 8.69
CA ASP A 209 -12.43 3.03 9.05
C ASP A 209 -11.19 3.46 8.22
N GLY A 210 -11.31 4.60 7.51
CA GLY A 210 -10.24 5.26 6.78
C GLY A 210 -9.65 6.47 7.51
N GLY A 211 -8.50 6.95 7.01
CA GLY A 211 -7.82 8.12 7.56
C GLY A 211 -8.21 9.45 6.91
N SER A 212 -7.43 10.50 7.23
CA SER A 212 -7.60 11.85 6.71
C SER A 212 -6.34 12.32 5.99
N ASN A 213 -6.54 13.02 4.86
CA ASN A 213 -5.46 13.63 4.08
C ASN A 213 -5.54 15.16 4.08
N LEU A 214 -6.35 15.76 4.96
CA LEU A 214 -6.54 17.21 4.97
C LEU A 214 -5.19 17.95 5.10
N PRO A 215 -4.99 19.07 4.36
CA PRO A 215 -5.95 19.74 3.47
C PRO A 215 -5.97 19.19 2.03
N PHE A 216 -5.24 18.12 1.73
CA PHE A 216 -5.06 17.61 0.38
C PHE A 216 -6.31 16.87 -0.11
N ARG A 217 -6.59 16.99 -1.40
CA ARG A 217 -7.72 16.32 -2.07
C ARG A 217 -7.37 14.87 -2.38
N GLY A 218 -8.33 13.97 -2.16
CA GLY A 218 -8.25 12.55 -2.54
C GLY A 218 -7.52 11.66 -1.54
N GLY A 219 -7.27 10.40 -1.92
CA GLY A 219 -6.73 9.36 -1.05
C GLY A 219 -6.09 8.18 -1.79
N LYS A 220 -5.98 7.05 -1.09
CA LYS A 220 -5.45 5.78 -1.61
C LYS A 220 -6.02 5.45 -2.99
N GLY A 221 -5.14 5.22 -3.96
CA GLY A 221 -5.52 4.95 -5.36
C GLY A 221 -5.74 6.19 -6.22
N HIS A 222 -5.45 7.40 -5.71
CA HIS A 222 -5.60 8.67 -6.43
C HIS A 222 -4.22 9.30 -6.72
N PRO A 223 -3.38 8.71 -7.58
CA PRO A 223 -1.99 9.14 -7.70
C PRO A 223 -1.82 10.53 -8.33
N THR A 224 -2.86 11.10 -8.92
CA THR A 224 -2.80 12.43 -9.54
C THR A 224 -2.88 13.58 -8.56
N VAL A 225 -3.41 13.35 -7.36
CA VAL A 225 -3.67 14.37 -6.35
C VAL A 225 -2.88 14.10 -5.08
N ASP A 226 -2.51 15.16 -4.35
CA ASP A 226 -1.63 15.09 -3.19
C ASP A 226 -2.22 14.24 -2.07
N GLY A 227 -3.54 14.14 -1.94
CA GLY A 227 -4.14 13.28 -0.92
C GLY A 227 -3.88 11.79 -1.15
N GLY A 228 -3.51 11.36 -2.36
CA GLY A 228 -3.12 9.98 -2.64
C GLY A 228 -1.62 9.69 -2.56
N ILE A 229 -0.77 10.69 -2.75
CA ILE A 229 0.69 10.54 -2.90
C ILE A 229 1.52 11.24 -1.83
N ARG A 230 0.98 12.29 -1.20
CA ARG A 230 1.67 13.03 -0.15
C ARG A 230 1.42 12.30 1.16
N VAL A 231 2.50 11.95 1.82
CA VAL A 231 2.49 11.13 3.03
C VAL A 231 3.22 11.88 4.15
N PRO A 232 2.89 11.60 5.43
CA PRO A 232 3.73 12.08 6.52
C PRO A 232 5.15 11.53 6.33
N THR A 233 6.17 12.35 6.59
CA THR A 233 7.55 11.90 6.58
C THR A 233 8.33 12.59 7.68
N VAL A 234 8.94 11.80 8.56
CA VAL A 234 9.80 12.30 9.63
C VAL A 234 11.15 11.59 9.53
N ILE A 235 12.22 12.38 9.56
CA ILE A 235 13.59 11.86 9.55
C ILE A 235 14.33 12.39 10.76
N ARG A 236 14.89 11.48 11.56
CA ARG A 236 15.75 11.81 12.70
C ARG A 236 17.09 11.11 12.52
N PHE A 237 18.18 11.88 12.55
CA PHE A 237 19.52 11.33 12.65
C PHE A 237 20.41 12.33 13.41
N PRO A 238 20.46 12.27 14.76
CA PRO A 238 21.04 13.35 15.57
C PRO A 238 22.52 13.64 15.29
N GLY A 239 23.29 12.63 14.83
CA GLY A 239 24.68 12.82 14.43
C GLY A 239 24.89 13.62 13.14
N ILE A 240 23.86 13.77 12.29
CA ILE A 240 23.99 14.32 10.92
C ILE A 240 22.96 15.40 10.62
N ILE A 241 21.71 15.23 11.03
CA ILE A 241 20.57 16.06 10.66
C ILE A 241 20.24 17.03 11.81
N PRO A 242 20.15 18.35 11.54
CA PRO A 242 19.77 19.33 12.56
C PRO A 242 18.34 19.11 13.06
N ARG A 243 18.14 19.24 14.38
CA ARG A 243 16.85 19.07 15.04
C ARG A 243 15.87 20.19 14.68
N GLY A 244 14.58 19.85 14.58
CA GLY A 244 13.48 20.82 14.57
C GLY A 244 13.37 21.62 13.28
N LYS A 245 13.91 21.09 12.17
CA LYS A 245 13.82 21.72 10.87
C LYS A 245 12.68 21.14 10.03
N VAL A 246 12.21 21.94 9.06
CA VAL A 246 11.16 21.58 8.10
C VAL A 246 11.73 21.73 6.69
N ILE A 247 11.41 20.80 5.81
CA ILE A 247 11.74 20.83 4.38
C ILE A 247 10.41 20.84 3.62
N ASP A 248 10.14 21.95 2.94
CA ASP A 248 8.94 22.12 2.11
C ASP A 248 9.19 21.78 0.63
N GLU A 249 10.42 21.42 0.30
CA GLU A 249 10.81 21.00 -1.05
C GLU A 249 10.29 19.59 -1.37
N PRO A 250 9.85 19.32 -2.61
CA PRO A 250 9.25 18.05 -2.95
C PRO A 250 10.29 16.92 -2.92
N THR A 251 9.96 15.82 -2.24
CA THR A 251 10.79 14.61 -2.13
C THR A 251 9.97 13.37 -2.54
N GLN A 252 10.64 12.23 -2.70
CA GLN A 252 9.99 10.96 -3.06
C GLN A 252 10.46 9.83 -2.13
N GLN A 253 9.60 8.85 -1.85
CA GLN A 253 10.01 7.65 -1.11
C GLN A 253 11.17 6.90 -1.79
N LEU A 254 11.23 6.95 -3.13
CA LEU A 254 12.32 6.37 -3.93
C LEU A 254 13.70 6.93 -3.56
N ASP A 255 13.75 8.15 -3.01
CA ASP A 255 15.00 8.82 -2.63
C ASP A 255 15.72 8.11 -1.48
N MET A 256 14.98 7.37 -0.65
CA MET A 256 15.56 6.65 0.47
C MET A 256 16.54 5.56 0.03
N PHE A 257 16.28 4.91 -1.12
CA PHE A 257 17.23 3.96 -1.70
C PHE A 257 18.59 4.61 -1.97
N THR A 258 18.61 5.72 -2.70
CA THR A 258 19.84 6.42 -3.08
C THR A 258 20.53 7.06 -1.87
N THR A 259 19.74 7.68 -1.00
CA THR A 259 20.22 8.34 0.23
C THR A 259 20.88 7.36 1.19
N ILE A 260 20.22 6.23 1.49
CA ILE A 260 20.78 5.20 2.38
C ILE A 260 21.99 4.54 1.74
N THR A 261 21.92 4.18 0.45
CA THR A 261 23.05 3.53 -0.26
C THR A 261 24.30 4.40 -0.19
N LYS A 262 24.18 5.71 -0.41
CA LYS A 262 25.32 6.62 -0.27
C LYS A 262 25.77 6.81 1.17
N LEU A 263 24.83 6.90 2.12
CA LEU A 263 25.12 7.06 3.54
C LEU A 263 26.03 5.93 4.06
N ILE A 264 25.82 4.70 3.58
CA ILE A 264 26.62 3.53 3.97
C ILE A 264 27.84 3.29 3.07
N GLY A 265 28.17 4.21 2.15
CA GLY A 265 29.30 4.06 1.22
C GLY A 265 29.08 3.02 0.11
N GLY A 266 27.83 2.62 -0.13
CA GLY A 266 27.45 1.70 -1.21
C GLY A 266 27.50 2.33 -2.59
N LYS A 267 27.43 1.49 -3.63
CA LYS A 267 27.44 1.91 -5.03
C LYS A 267 26.03 1.88 -5.61
N ILE A 268 25.62 2.99 -6.21
CA ILE A 268 24.37 3.05 -6.99
C ILE A 268 24.57 2.24 -8.28
N PRO A 269 23.64 1.34 -8.64
CA PRO A 269 23.72 0.60 -9.90
C PRO A 269 23.80 1.54 -11.10
N SER A 270 24.74 1.25 -12.01
CA SER A 270 24.96 2.02 -13.25
C SER A 270 24.37 1.35 -14.49
N ASP A 271 23.78 0.17 -14.34
CA ASP A 271 23.21 -0.64 -15.42
C ASP A 271 21.73 -0.31 -15.71
N ARG A 272 21.15 0.61 -14.93
CA ARG A 272 19.74 1.03 -15.04
C ARG A 272 19.56 2.45 -14.52
N VAL A 273 18.47 3.08 -14.94
CA VAL A 273 18.06 4.38 -14.39
C VAL A 273 17.58 4.19 -12.95
N ILE A 274 18.02 5.09 -12.07
CA ILE A 274 17.56 5.19 -10.67
C ILE A 274 16.88 6.56 -10.51
N ASP A 275 15.57 6.54 -10.30
CA ASP A 275 14.77 7.75 -10.14
C ASP A 275 15.08 8.47 -8.82
N GLY A 276 15.25 7.68 -7.74
CA GLY A 276 15.59 8.19 -6.41
C GLY A 276 16.87 9.00 -6.39
N LYS A 277 16.84 10.14 -5.70
CA LYS A 277 17.97 11.06 -5.57
C LYS A 277 18.56 11.05 -4.17
N ASP A 278 19.77 11.58 -4.07
CA ASP A 278 20.47 11.73 -2.80
C ASP A 278 19.93 12.95 -2.06
N MET A 279 19.31 12.70 -0.91
CA MET A 279 18.71 13.74 -0.08
C MET A 279 19.63 14.21 1.04
N LEU A 280 20.82 13.61 1.25
CA LEU A 280 21.70 14.00 2.34
C LEU A 280 22.03 15.50 2.35
N PRO A 281 22.34 16.16 1.21
CA PRO A 281 22.59 17.60 1.20
C PRO A 281 21.38 18.43 1.65
N LEU A 282 20.16 18.04 1.26
CA LEU A 282 18.92 18.69 1.66
C LEU A 282 18.61 18.45 3.15
N LEU A 283 18.75 17.21 3.62
CA LEU A 283 18.53 16.82 5.02
C LEU A 283 19.52 17.48 5.98
N GLN A 284 20.75 17.74 5.52
CA GLN A 284 21.76 18.48 6.27
C GLN A 284 21.60 20.01 6.16
N PHE A 285 20.63 20.50 5.38
CA PHE A 285 20.43 21.93 5.09
C PHE A 285 21.66 22.60 4.46
N LYS A 286 22.48 21.82 3.75
CA LYS A 286 23.57 22.33 2.90
C LYS A 286 23.04 22.81 1.56
N GLU A 287 21.96 22.19 1.09
CA GLU A 287 21.18 22.62 -0.05
C GLU A 287 19.77 23.01 0.42
N SER A 288 19.17 23.99 -0.25
CA SER A 288 17.82 24.48 0.05
C SER A 288 16.76 24.01 -0.94
N LYS A 289 17.16 23.27 -1.99
CA LYS A 289 16.27 22.81 -3.06
C LYS A 289 16.33 21.31 -3.21
N SER A 290 15.18 20.74 -3.58
CA SER A 290 15.12 19.33 -3.95
C SER A 290 16.04 19.06 -5.15
N PRO A 291 16.73 17.89 -5.19
CA PRO A 291 17.41 17.44 -6.39
C PRO A 291 16.43 17.09 -7.53
N HIS A 292 15.12 17.08 -7.27
CA HIS A 292 14.09 16.79 -8.26
C HIS A 292 13.58 18.03 -8.97
N LYS A 293 13.82 18.07 -10.28
CA LYS A 293 13.16 19.04 -11.16
C LYS A 293 11.76 18.58 -11.56
N PHE A 294 11.61 17.30 -11.91
CA PHE A 294 10.35 16.70 -12.34
C PHE A 294 10.05 15.44 -11.51
N MET A 295 8.78 15.21 -11.22
CA MET A 295 8.28 13.98 -10.61
C MET A 295 7.08 13.46 -11.38
N TYR A 296 7.01 12.15 -11.55
CA TYR A 296 6.04 11.48 -12.42
C TYR A 296 5.07 10.65 -11.58
N HIS A 297 3.78 10.81 -11.81
CA HIS A 297 2.74 10.19 -11.00
C HIS A 297 1.91 9.20 -11.82
N TYR A 298 2.11 7.91 -11.54
CA TYR A 298 1.50 6.80 -12.25
C TYR A 298 0.28 6.23 -11.52
N CYS A 299 -0.74 5.84 -12.28
CA CYS A 299 -1.79 4.92 -11.86
C CYS A 299 -1.72 3.66 -12.70
N GLY A 300 -1.25 2.56 -12.10
CA GLY A 300 -0.93 1.36 -12.88
C GLY A 300 0.09 1.69 -13.96
N GLU A 301 -0.26 1.44 -15.22
CA GLU A 301 0.61 1.71 -16.39
C GLU A 301 0.44 3.14 -16.94
N HIS A 302 -0.51 3.92 -16.42
CA HIS A 302 -0.85 5.23 -16.94
C HIS A 302 -0.13 6.35 -16.17
N LEU A 303 0.71 7.12 -16.87
CA LEU A 303 1.25 8.37 -16.33
C LEU A 303 0.17 9.47 -16.43
N GLN A 304 -0.39 9.86 -15.30
CA GLN A 304 -1.58 10.73 -15.23
C GLN A 304 -1.28 12.17 -14.77
N ALA A 305 -0.15 12.38 -14.07
CA ALA A 305 0.30 13.72 -13.70
C ALA A 305 1.83 13.83 -13.70
N THR A 306 2.33 15.05 -13.90
CA THR A 306 3.76 15.38 -13.77
C THR A 306 3.91 16.66 -12.98
N ARG A 307 4.66 16.60 -11.89
CA ARG A 307 5.02 17.72 -11.05
C ARG A 307 6.34 18.32 -11.51
N TYR A 308 6.45 19.64 -11.46
CA TYR A 308 7.62 20.41 -11.83
C TYR A 308 7.95 21.45 -10.77
N ARG A 309 9.18 21.38 -10.26
CA ARG A 309 9.80 22.38 -9.39
C ARG A 309 10.76 23.21 -10.25
N PRO A 310 10.41 24.46 -10.62
CA PRO A 310 11.30 25.31 -11.39
C PRO A 310 12.57 25.64 -10.59
N PRO A 311 13.73 25.86 -11.24
CA PRO A 311 14.95 26.23 -10.53
C PRO A 311 14.87 27.61 -9.86
N GLN A 312 13.96 28.48 -10.28
CA GLN A 312 13.73 29.81 -9.69
C GLN A 312 12.30 29.92 -9.15
N GLY A 313 12.09 30.73 -8.12
CA GLY A 313 10.80 30.90 -7.46
C GLY A 313 10.49 29.79 -6.44
N SER A 314 9.27 29.84 -5.87
CA SER A 314 8.77 28.91 -4.84
C SER A 314 7.58 28.06 -5.29
N SER A 315 6.97 28.36 -6.44
CA SER A 315 5.84 27.58 -6.95
C SER A 315 6.25 26.17 -7.36
N VAL A 316 5.38 25.20 -7.03
CA VAL A 316 5.44 23.83 -7.50
C VAL A 316 4.26 23.62 -8.44
N TRP A 317 4.54 23.35 -9.70
CA TRP A 317 3.50 23.18 -10.72
C TRP A 317 3.16 21.71 -10.89
N LYS A 318 1.89 21.37 -11.11
CA LYS A 318 1.49 20.02 -11.50
C LYS A 318 0.61 20.07 -12.75
N LEU A 319 1.03 19.37 -13.79
CA LEU A 319 0.25 19.16 -15.01
C LEU A 319 -0.47 17.81 -14.89
N VAL A 320 -1.79 17.83 -15.03
CA VAL A 320 -2.67 16.67 -14.83
C VAL A 320 -3.44 16.40 -16.12
N THR A 321 -3.29 15.18 -16.65
CA THR A 321 -4.02 14.74 -17.86
C THR A 321 -5.28 13.95 -17.51
N GLU A 322 -5.34 13.36 -16.32
CA GLU A 322 -6.47 12.55 -15.87
C GLU A 322 -6.77 12.82 -14.38
N LEU A 323 -8.04 12.92 -14.01
CA LEU A 323 -8.50 12.93 -12.62
C LEU A 323 -9.39 11.73 -12.33
N PRO A 324 -9.46 11.25 -11.08
CA PRO A 324 -10.40 10.21 -10.72
C PRO A 324 -11.85 10.69 -10.90
N ASN A 325 -12.74 9.77 -11.24
CA ASN A 325 -14.17 10.04 -11.37
C ASN A 325 -14.84 10.01 -9.98
N TYR A 326 -14.82 11.15 -9.29
CA TYR A 326 -15.38 11.28 -7.95
C TYR A 326 -16.91 11.25 -7.93
N LYS A 327 -17.44 10.87 -6.77
CA LYS A 327 -18.84 11.15 -6.42
C LYS A 327 -19.07 12.67 -6.39
N PRO A 328 -20.18 13.17 -6.94
CA PRO A 328 -20.47 14.61 -6.92
C PRO A 328 -20.42 15.18 -5.49
N GLY A 329 -19.60 16.22 -5.29
CA GLY A 329 -19.45 16.91 -4.00
C GLY A 329 -18.50 16.24 -2.99
N GLU A 330 -17.87 15.12 -3.36
CA GLU A 330 -16.92 14.39 -2.50
C GLU A 330 -15.54 14.30 -3.17
N ASP A 331 -14.54 13.90 -2.38
CA ASP A 331 -13.19 13.54 -2.86
C ASP A 331 -12.97 12.03 -2.92
N LYS A 332 -14.06 11.27 -3.05
CA LYS A 332 -14.10 9.81 -2.98
C LYS A 332 -14.66 9.23 -4.28
N CYS A 333 -14.15 8.07 -4.68
CA CYS A 333 -14.71 7.32 -5.80
C CYS A 333 -15.90 6.44 -5.39
N TYR A 334 -16.58 5.90 -6.40
CA TYR A 334 -17.52 4.79 -6.23
C TYR A 334 -16.77 3.50 -5.92
N GLY A 335 -17.33 2.68 -5.02
CA GLY A 335 -16.76 1.37 -4.67
C GLY A 335 -15.67 1.45 -3.60
N LEU A 336 -14.77 0.45 -3.59
CA LEU A 336 -13.78 0.31 -2.54
C LEU A 336 -12.64 1.33 -2.65
N ALA A 337 -12.22 1.75 -3.83
CA ALA A 337 -11.17 2.76 -4.02
C ALA A 337 -11.26 3.32 -5.45
N CYS A 338 -10.59 4.45 -5.74
CA CYS A 338 -10.43 4.87 -7.13
C CYS A 338 -9.60 3.86 -7.92
N ILE A 339 -10.11 3.49 -9.09
CA ILE A 339 -9.46 2.55 -10.01
C ILE A 339 -8.90 3.34 -11.20
N CYS A 340 -7.68 3.02 -11.62
CA CYS A 340 -6.98 3.70 -12.71
C CYS A 340 -7.71 3.70 -14.06
N SER A 341 -8.65 2.77 -14.27
CA SER A 341 -9.44 2.68 -15.51
C SER A 341 -10.69 3.57 -15.53
N ASN A 342 -11.12 4.10 -14.38
CA ASN A 342 -12.29 4.96 -14.25
C ASN A 342 -11.87 6.41 -13.95
N THR A 343 -11.24 7.04 -14.93
CA THR A 343 -10.75 8.42 -14.85
C THR A 343 -11.38 9.32 -15.91
N ILE A 344 -11.45 10.61 -15.60
CA ILE A 344 -11.85 11.66 -16.53
C ILE A 344 -10.58 12.23 -17.15
N LYS A 345 -10.49 12.19 -18.49
CA LYS A 345 -9.35 12.70 -19.26
C LYS A 345 -9.57 14.17 -19.62
N TYR A 346 -8.49 14.94 -19.63
CA TYR A 346 -8.50 16.38 -19.94
C TYR A 346 -7.56 16.68 -21.11
N ASP A 347 -8.11 17.30 -22.15
CA ASP A 347 -7.38 17.89 -23.27
C ASP A 347 -8.00 19.25 -23.63
N PRO A 348 -7.30 20.38 -23.40
CA PRO A 348 -5.94 20.48 -22.88
C PRO A 348 -5.83 20.04 -21.40
N PRO A 349 -4.63 19.61 -20.94
CA PRO A 349 -4.42 19.17 -19.55
C PRO A 349 -4.63 20.30 -18.54
N LEU A 350 -4.92 19.94 -17.29
CA LEU A 350 -5.10 20.88 -16.20
C LEU A 350 -3.75 21.25 -15.57
N LEU A 351 -3.53 22.52 -15.26
CA LEU A 351 -2.34 23.01 -14.55
C LEU A 351 -2.74 23.49 -13.16
N PHE A 352 -2.02 23.07 -12.13
CA PHE A 352 -2.19 23.53 -10.75
C PHE A 352 -0.90 24.15 -10.21
N ASP A 353 -0.99 25.24 -9.43
CA ASP A 353 0.07 25.68 -8.54
C ASP A 353 -0.16 25.05 -7.16
N ILE A 354 0.58 24.00 -6.85
CA ILE A 354 0.45 23.22 -5.61
C ILE A 354 0.86 24.05 -4.39
N THR A 355 1.76 25.02 -4.56
CA THR A 355 2.20 25.89 -3.48
C THR A 355 1.07 26.83 -3.07
N ALA A 356 0.36 27.40 -4.05
CA ALA A 356 -0.74 28.33 -3.80
C ALA A 356 -2.08 27.62 -3.50
N ASP A 357 -2.29 26.43 -4.06
CA ASP A 357 -3.51 25.62 -3.89
C ASP A 357 -3.16 24.16 -3.56
N PRO A 358 -2.80 23.86 -2.29
CA PRO A 358 -2.49 22.49 -1.87
C PRO A 358 -3.65 21.51 -2.04
N GLY A 359 -4.89 22.01 -2.05
CA GLY A 359 -6.09 21.20 -2.25
C GLY A 359 -6.39 20.88 -3.72
N GLU A 360 -5.64 21.46 -4.66
CA GLU A 360 -5.78 21.23 -6.11
C GLU A 360 -7.22 21.45 -6.61
N ARG A 361 -7.89 22.45 -6.06
CA ARG A 361 -9.30 22.77 -6.37
C ARG A 361 -9.45 23.67 -7.57
N ASN A 362 -8.47 24.52 -7.82
CA ASN A 362 -8.56 25.65 -8.74
C ASN A 362 -7.48 25.52 -9.82
N PRO A 363 -7.77 24.86 -10.96
CA PRO A 363 -6.82 24.80 -12.06
C PRO A 363 -6.59 26.20 -12.64
N VAL A 364 -5.33 26.49 -12.97
CA VAL A 364 -4.89 27.78 -13.51
C VAL A 364 -4.95 27.74 -15.04
N SER A 365 -5.64 28.72 -15.63
CA SER A 365 -5.68 28.87 -17.09
C SER A 365 -4.36 29.41 -17.63
N TYR A 366 -3.79 28.70 -18.61
CA TYR A 366 -2.55 29.09 -19.28
C TYR A 366 -2.77 29.56 -20.74
N LYS A 367 -4.02 29.60 -21.23
CA LYS A 367 -4.29 29.92 -22.64
C LYS A 367 -3.77 31.29 -23.09
N ASN A 368 -3.78 32.29 -22.20
CA ASN A 368 -3.37 33.67 -22.50
C ASN A 368 -2.17 34.14 -21.67
N ASN A 369 -1.41 33.21 -21.08
CA ASN A 369 -0.25 33.54 -20.25
C ASN A 369 0.99 32.82 -20.75
N LYS A 370 1.88 33.56 -21.41
CA LYS A 370 3.11 33.03 -22.02
C LYS A 370 4.01 32.29 -21.01
N HIS A 371 4.12 32.80 -19.79
CA HIS A 371 4.92 32.15 -18.74
C HIS A 371 4.35 30.78 -18.36
N LEU A 372 3.02 30.68 -18.20
CA LEU A 372 2.37 29.41 -17.87
C LEU A 372 2.39 28.45 -19.06
N GLN A 373 2.29 28.94 -20.30
CA GLN A 373 2.49 28.12 -21.50
C GLN A 373 3.90 27.52 -21.53
N ASP A 374 4.93 28.32 -21.22
CA ASP A 374 6.31 27.83 -21.14
C ASP A 374 6.48 26.75 -20.05
N ILE A 375 5.79 26.89 -18.91
CA ILE A 375 5.75 25.86 -17.86
C ILE A 375 5.11 24.58 -18.39
N VAL A 376 3.93 24.66 -19.00
CA VAL A 376 3.21 23.50 -19.56
C VAL A 376 4.06 22.80 -20.62
N ASN A 377 4.71 23.56 -21.50
CA ASN A 377 5.59 23.03 -22.55
C ASN A 377 6.80 22.30 -21.95
N LYS A 378 7.44 22.87 -20.92
CA LYS A 378 8.55 22.22 -20.20
C LYS A 378 8.12 20.92 -19.54
N ILE A 379 6.97 20.91 -18.87
CA ILE A 379 6.42 19.70 -18.24
C ILE A 379 6.14 18.65 -19.31
N SER A 380 5.42 19.02 -20.37
CA SER A 380 5.04 18.11 -21.45
C SER A 380 6.25 17.49 -22.16
N ALA A 381 7.29 18.28 -22.40
CA ALA A 381 8.55 17.79 -22.97
C ALA A 381 9.23 16.77 -22.04
N ALA A 382 9.37 17.09 -20.75
CA ALA A 382 9.97 16.19 -19.76
C ALA A 382 9.15 14.91 -19.55
N THR A 383 7.82 15.00 -19.61
CA THR A 383 6.90 13.85 -19.58
C THR A 383 7.11 12.96 -20.79
N ALA A 384 7.24 13.54 -22.00
CA ALA A 384 7.48 12.78 -23.22
C ALA A 384 8.85 12.10 -23.24
N GLU A 385 9.89 12.76 -22.72
CA GLU A 385 11.23 12.20 -22.56
C GLU A 385 11.22 11.02 -21.59
N HIS A 386 10.60 11.19 -20.42
CA HIS A 386 10.46 10.10 -19.44
C HIS A 386 9.71 8.90 -20.00
N LYS A 387 8.59 9.10 -20.69
CA LYS A 387 7.86 8.00 -21.35
C LYS A 387 8.72 7.21 -22.35
N LYS A 388 9.70 7.86 -22.99
CA LYS A 388 10.65 7.19 -23.90
C LYS A 388 11.75 6.44 -23.17
N SER A 389 12.12 6.84 -21.95
CA SER A 389 13.17 6.19 -21.18
C SER A 389 12.67 4.99 -20.37
N VAL A 390 11.37 4.93 -20.06
CA VAL A 390 10.75 3.81 -19.37
C VAL A 390 10.58 2.63 -20.34
N GLY A 391 11.29 1.52 -20.08
CA GLY A 391 11.11 0.27 -20.81
C GLY A 391 9.74 -0.38 -20.53
N THR A 392 9.44 -1.47 -21.23
CA THR A 392 8.21 -2.26 -21.05
C THR A 392 8.50 -3.55 -20.28
N PRO A 393 8.63 -3.51 -18.93
CA PRO A 393 8.86 -4.72 -18.16
C PRO A 393 7.67 -5.67 -18.25
N GLU A 394 7.94 -6.96 -18.15
CA GLU A 394 6.87 -7.97 -18.06
C GLU A 394 6.00 -7.70 -16.82
N SER A 395 4.69 -7.54 -17.03
CA SER A 395 3.76 -7.34 -15.92
C SER A 395 3.79 -8.53 -14.96
N ARG A 396 4.00 -8.24 -13.67
CA ARG A 396 3.93 -9.21 -12.58
C ARG A 396 2.50 -9.41 -12.05
N MET A 397 1.56 -8.58 -12.50
CA MET A 397 0.18 -8.50 -12.01
C MET A 397 -0.84 -8.98 -13.05
N THR A 398 -0.46 -9.89 -13.96
CA THR A 398 -1.41 -10.46 -14.92
C THR A 398 -2.41 -11.37 -14.21
N PHE A 399 -3.61 -11.49 -14.78
CA PHE A 399 -4.68 -12.34 -14.22
C PHE A 399 -4.19 -13.74 -13.86
N PHE A 400 -3.49 -14.43 -14.77
CA PHE A 400 -2.96 -15.79 -14.53
C PHE A 400 -1.87 -15.89 -13.46
N LYS A 401 -1.16 -14.80 -13.17
CA LYS A 401 -0.18 -14.73 -12.07
C LYS A 401 -0.84 -14.44 -10.73
N LEU A 402 -2.01 -13.81 -10.74
CA LEU A 402 -2.79 -13.47 -9.55
C LEU A 402 -3.78 -14.57 -9.13
N LEU A 403 -4.10 -15.52 -10.01
CA LEU A 403 -4.94 -16.67 -9.67
C LEU A 403 -4.31 -17.50 -8.55
N TRP A 404 -5.13 -17.88 -7.56
CA TRP A 404 -4.73 -18.83 -6.51
C TRP A 404 -4.33 -20.16 -7.14
N ARG A 405 -3.20 -20.71 -6.68
CA ARG A 405 -2.60 -21.96 -7.15
C ARG A 405 -2.48 -22.91 -5.97
N PRO A 406 -3.37 -23.93 -5.85
CA PRO A 406 -3.41 -24.80 -4.68
C PRO A 406 -2.10 -25.51 -4.38
N TRP A 407 -1.31 -25.87 -5.40
CA TRP A 407 -0.01 -26.52 -5.24
C TRP A 407 1.10 -25.60 -4.71
N PHE A 408 0.85 -24.30 -4.61
CA PHE A 408 1.74 -23.34 -3.93
C PHE A 408 1.20 -22.89 -2.58
N GLN A 409 0.04 -23.39 -2.14
CA GLN A 409 -0.57 -22.99 -0.88
C GLN A 409 0.26 -23.50 0.30
N PRO A 410 0.84 -22.61 1.12
CA PRO A 410 1.50 -23.00 2.36
C PRO A 410 0.46 -23.53 3.36
N CYS A 411 0.85 -24.57 4.09
CA CYS A 411 0.00 -25.23 5.07
C CYS A 411 0.90 -25.72 6.21
N CYS A 412 0.73 -25.17 7.41
CA CYS A 412 1.40 -25.71 8.57
C CYS A 412 0.64 -26.93 9.09
N ASN A 413 1.36 -27.99 9.46
CA ASN A 413 0.74 -29.21 10.00
C ASN A 413 -0.37 -29.78 9.09
N PHE A 414 -0.04 -30.07 7.83
CA PHE A 414 -0.95 -30.72 6.89
C PHE A 414 -1.55 -32.01 7.50
N PRO A 415 -2.86 -32.26 7.38
CA PRO A 415 -3.85 -31.56 6.55
C PRO A 415 -4.58 -30.41 7.23
N SER A 416 -4.34 -30.15 8.50
CA SER A 416 -5.11 -29.16 9.29
C SER A 416 -4.81 -27.71 8.93
N CYS A 417 -3.64 -27.42 8.37
CA CYS A 417 -3.20 -26.06 8.01
C CYS A 417 -3.36 -25.07 9.18
N THR A 418 -3.02 -25.52 10.40
CA THR A 418 -3.20 -24.76 11.63
C THR A 418 -1.97 -24.87 12.54
N CYS A 419 -1.51 -23.73 13.04
CA CYS A 419 -0.37 -23.59 13.94
C CYS A 419 -0.41 -22.22 14.63
N SER A 420 0.28 -22.12 15.76
CA SER A 420 0.43 -20.87 16.52
C SER A 420 1.91 -20.59 16.74
N ASP A 421 2.28 -19.31 16.72
CA ASP A 421 3.68 -18.93 16.89
C ASP A 421 4.16 -19.36 18.29
N PRO A 422 5.16 -20.25 18.41
CA PRO A 422 5.61 -20.75 19.70
C PRO A 422 6.20 -19.66 20.59
N VAL A 423 6.68 -18.54 20.02
CA VAL A 423 7.23 -17.41 20.79
C VAL A 423 6.14 -16.62 21.50
N TYR A 424 4.94 -16.57 20.93
CA TYR A 424 3.82 -15.75 21.42
C TYR A 424 2.59 -16.59 21.81
N LYS A 425 2.76 -17.90 21.98
CA LYS A 425 1.65 -18.83 22.26
C LYS A 425 0.89 -18.51 23.53
N ASP A 426 1.59 -18.01 24.56
CA ASP A 426 0.99 -17.65 25.85
C ASP A 426 0.46 -16.21 25.87
N PHE A 427 0.67 -15.45 24.79
CA PHE A 427 0.16 -14.09 24.62
C PHE A 427 -1.17 -14.14 23.87
N VAL A 428 -2.22 -14.60 24.55
CA VAL A 428 -3.61 -14.53 24.06
C VAL A 428 -4.40 -13.64 25.00
N ASP A 429 -4.40 -12.33 24.69
CA ASP A 429 -5.32 -11.30 25.17
C ASP A 429 -5.70 -11.34 26.67
N GLU A 430 -4.86 -10.79 27.55
CA GLU A 430 -5.35 -10.16 28.80
C GLU A 430 -6.16 -8.89 28.48
#